data_AF-A0A1Z5YWM0-F1
#
_entry.id   AF-A0A1Z5YWM0-F1
#
_cell.length_a   1.000
_cell.length_b   1.000
_cell.length_c   1.000
_cell.angle_alpha   90.00
_cell.angle_beta   90.00
_cell.angle_gamma   90.00
#
_symmetry.space_group_name_H-M   'P 1'
#
loop_
_entity.id
_entity.type
_entity.pdbx_description
1 polymer ?
#
loop_
_entity_poly.entity_id
_entity_poly.type
_entity_poly.pdbx_seq_one_letter_code
_entity_poly.pdbx_strand_id
1 'polypeptide(L)'
;MLDVAGDILDLQRGATQGRINDPAGFEDVSITGTFFLLLGITYFAASGGLQVVLHCLYESWTLWPPLSGLPVFSQHFPTVVLGLLDEMLYSAISLALPMLLAMLLSDIALSIVSRAAPSLRVDDHAMGARNIVFFFVLTLYTSYLCLFVRQDVARIPAFFEALRLMVGQPPA
;
A
#
# COMPACT_ATOMS: atom_id res chain seq x y z
N MET A 1 1.35 -2.73 -2.77
CA MET A 1 1.33 -1.53 -1.90
C MET A 1 1.12 -1.89 -0.43
N LEU A 2 0.08 -2.65 -0.06
CA LEU A 2 -0.17 -3.02 1.34
C LEU A 2 1.01 -3.75 2.02
N ASP A 3 1.67 -4.66 1.31
CA ASP A 3 2.83 -5.40 1.83
C ASP A 3 4.01 -4.46 2.15
N VAL A 4 4.42 -3.66 1.16
CA VAL A 4 5.46 -2.61 1.30
C VAL A 4 5.12 -1.61 2.42
N ALA A 5 3.85 -1.25 2.59
CA ALA A 5 3.42 -0.37 3.67
C ALA A 5 3.64 -1.04 5.05
N GLY A 6 3.32 -2.34 5.19
CA GLY A 6 3.60 -3.08 6.42
C GLY A 6 5.10 -3.29 6.67
N ASP A 7 5.92 -3.42 5.62
CA ASP A 7 7.38 -3.45 5.71
C ASP A 7 7.96 -2.14 6.26
N ILE A 8 7.51 -0.99 5.75
CA ILE A 8 7.97 0.34 6.20
C ILE A 8 7.61 0.54 7.69
N LEU A 9 6.47 0.05 8.12
CA LEU A 9 6.02 0.18 9.51
C LEU A 9 6.79 -0.74 10.45
N ASP A 10 7.13 -1.94 10.00
CA ASP A 10 8.00 -2.85 10.74
C ASP A 10 9.42 -2.28 10.87
N LEU A 11 9.89 -1.56 9.85
CA LEU A 11 11.13 -0.80 9.89
C LEU A 11 11.08 0.36 10.90
N GLN A 12 10.01 1.17 10.87
CA GLN A 12 9.87 2.29 11.80
C GLN A 12 9.80 1.86 13.27
N ARG A 13 9.13 0.76 13.57
CA ARG A 13 9.03 0.26 14.95
C ARG A 13 10.28 -0.49 15.44
N GLY A 14 11.26 -0.69 14.56
CA GLY A 14 12.47 -1.46 14.89
C GLY A 14 12.22 -2.96 15.04
N ALA A 15 11.13 -3.48 14.47
CA ALA A 15 10.90 -4.93 14.44
C ALA A 15 11.85 -5.66 13.48
N THR A 16 12.43 -4.93 12.51
CA THR A 16 13.38 -5.43 11.51
C THR A 16 14.83 -5.01 11.79
N GLN A 17 15.21 -4.76 13.05
CA GLN A 17 16.59 -4.42 13.43
C GLN A 17 17.64 -5.47 13.00
N GLY A 18 17.23 -6.73 12.75
CA GLY A 18 18.08 -7.76 12.15
C GLY A 18 18.53 -7.44 10.71
N ARG A 19 17.69 -6.79 9.91
CA ARG A 19 17.95 -6.46 8.48
C ARG A 19 19.02 -5.38 8.29
N ILE A 20 19.21 -4.50 9.27
CA ILE A 20 20.24 -3.44 9.22
C ILE A 20 21.63 -4.02 9.52
N ASN A 21 21.70 -5.07 10.35
CA ASN A 21 22.95 -5.66 10.80
C ASN A 21 23.46 -6.79 9.89
N ASP A 22 22.59 -7.47 9.16
CA ASP A 22 23.00 -8.49 8.17
C ASP A 22 22.13 -8.43 6.89
N PRO A 23 22.56 -7.69 5.86
CA PRO A 23 21.86 -7.64 4.57
C PRO A 23 22.02 -8.91 3.73
N ALA A 24 22.82 -9.89 4.16
CA ALA A 24 23.02 -11.19 3.49
C ALA A 24 22.25 -12.34 4.17
N GLY A 25 21.74 -12.11 5.39
CA GLY A 25 20.85 -13.03 6.10
C GLY A 25 19.47 -13.09 5.46
N PHE A 26 18.83 -14.27 5.58
CA PHE A 26 17.47 -14.55 5.10
C PHE A 26 16.52 -13.35 5.25
N GLU A 27 15.80 -13.00 4.18
CA GLU A 27 14.78 -11.94 4.20
C GLU A 27 13.80 -12.17 5.35
N ASP A 28 13.95 -11.39 6.43
CA ASP A 28 12.95 -11.30 7.48
C ASP A 28 11.70 -10.65 6.87
N VAL A 29 10.71 -11.50 6.58
CA VAL A 29 9.39 -11.10 6.08
C VAL A 29 8.68 -10.32 7.17
N SER A 30 8.18 -9.12 6.85
CA SER A 30 7.37 -8.33 7.77
C SER A 30 6.09 -9.08 8.14
N ILE A 31 5.89 -9.27 9.44
CA ILE A 31 4.67 -9.90 9.95
C ILE A 31 3.48 -8.99 9.66
N THR A 32 3.66 -7.67 9.79
CA THR A 32 2.63 -6.68 9.48
C THR A 32 2.35 -6.61 7.98
N GLY A 33 3.40 -6.65 7.15
CA GLY A 33 3.30 -6.69 5.67
C GLY A 33 2.48 -7.88 5.21
N THR A 34 2.84 -9.07 5.72
CA THR A 34 2.11 -10.31 5.43
C THR A 34 0.65 -10.24 5.90
N PHE A 35 0.41 -9.71 7.11
CA PHE A 35 -0.96 -9.54 7.62
C PHE A 35 -1.80 -8.63 6.72
N PHE A 36 -1.27 -7.46 6.34
CA PHE A 36 -1.95 -6.54 5.43
C PHE A 36 -2.17 -7.15 4.05
N LEU A 37 -1.18 -7.87 3.51
CA LEU A 37 -1.32 -8.58 2.24
C LEU A 37 -2.48 -9.58 2.30
N LEU A 38 -2.53 -10.43 3.32
CA LEU A 38 -3.60 -11.42 3.50
C LEU A 38 -4.98 -10.76 3.69
N LEU A 39 -5.04 -9.67 4.46
CA LEU A 39 -6.26 -8.88 4.63
C LEU A 39 -6.74 -8.30 3.29
N GLY A 40 -5.83 -7.72 2.51
CA GLY A 40 -6.11 -7.15 1.21
C GLY A 40 -6.63 -8.19 0.23
N ILE A 41 -5.97 -9.36 0.15
CA ILE A 41 -6.40 -10.47 -0.72
C ILE A 41 -7.79 -10.97 -0.31
N THR A 42 -8.02 -11.16 1.00
CA THR A 42 -9.30 -11.66 1.52
C THR A 42 -10.42 -10.67 1.23
N TYR A 43 -10.19 -9.37 1.44
CA TYR A 43 -11.17 -8.34 1.15
C TYR A 43 -11.42 -8.17 -0.34
N PHE A 44 -10.38 -8.24 -1.16
CA PHE A 44 -10.49 -8.22 -2.63
C PHE A 44 -11.36 -9.38 -3.14
N ALA A 45 -11.13 -10.59 -2.62
CA ALA A 45 -11.97 -11.75 -2.95
C ALA A 45 -13.42 -11.56 -2.47
N ALA A 46 -13.62 -11.10 -1.23
CA ALA A 46 -14.94 -10.91 -0.63
C ALA A 46 -15.77 -9.79 -1.29
N SER A 47 -15.11 -8.75 -1.82
CA SER A 47 -15.77 -7.63 -2.51
C SER A 47 -16.16 -7.92 -3.96
N GLY A 48 -15.89 -9.13 -4.47
CA GLY A 48 -16.15 -9.50 -5.86
C GLY A 48 -15.07 -9.03 -6.83
N GLY A 49 -13.89 -8.63 -6.34
CA GLY A 49 -12.77 -8.19 -7.19
C GLY A 49 -12.34 -9.23 -8.23
N LEU A 50 -12.52 -10.52 -7.94
CA LEU A 50 -12.24 -11.58 -8.91
C LEU A 50 -13.16 -11.51 -10.15
N GLN A 51 -14.44 -11.16 -9.95
CA GLN A 51 -15.38 -10.97 -11.06
C GLN A 51 -15.01 -9.74 -11.90
N VAL A 52 -14.54 -8.67 -11.25
CA VAL A 52 -14.02 -7.48 -11.94
C VAL A 52 -12.80 -7.85 -12.80
N VAL A 53 -11.84 -8.62 -12.26
CA VAL A 53 -10.66 -9.07 -13.02
C VAL A 53 -11.06 -9.92 -14.23
N LEU A 54 -12.03 -10.82 -14.07
CA LEU A 54 -12.54 -11.61 -15.20
C LEU A 54 -13.18 -10.72 -16.26
N HIS A 55 -14.03 -9.77 -15.87
CA HIS A 55 -14.64 -8.82 -16.79
C HIS A 55 -13.59 -7.98 -17.53
N CYS A 56 -12.59 -7.50 -16.81
CA CYS A 56 -11.42 -6.80 -17.35
C CYS A 56 -10.65 -7.65 -18.38
N LEU A 57 -10.46 -8.94 -18.11
CA LEU A 57 -9.78 -9.85 -19.04
C LEU A 57 -10.58 -10.01 -20.35
N TYR A 58 -11.90 -10.18 -20.25
CA TYR A 58 -12.78 -10.25 -21.42
C TYR A 58 -12.77 -8.95 -22.22
N GLU A 59 -12.83 -7.80 -21.55
CA GLU A 59 -12.74 -6.48 -22.18
C GLU A 59 -11.37 -6.22 -22.81
N SER A 60 -10.28 -6.77 -22.26
CA SER A 60 -8.96 -6.66 -22.87
C SER A 60 -8.90 -7.30 -24.26
N TRP A 61 -9.72 -8.31 -24.56
CA TRP A 61 -9.77 -8.91 -25.89
C TRP A 61 -10.47 -8.04 -26.93
N THR A 62 -11.30 -7.06 -26.52
CA THR A 62 -11.86 -6.06 -27.44
C THR A 62 -10.82 -5.01 -27.83
N LEU A 63 -9.90 -4.71 -26.90
CA LEU A 63 -8.78 -3.79 -27.09
C LEU A 63 -7.62 -4.41 -27.87
N TRP A 64 -7.24 -5.64 -27.53
CA TRP A 64 -6.16 -6.37 -28.20
C TRP A 64 -6.59 -7.81 -28.53
N PRO A 65 -7.10 -8.03 -29.75
CA PRO A 65 -7.45 -9.37 -30.22
C PRO A 65 -6.20 -10.27 -30.27
N PRO A 66 -6.30 -11.55 -29.85
CA PRO A 66 -5.16 -12.49 -29.78
C PRO A 66 -4.51 -12.86 -31.12
N LEU A 67 -4.98 -12.28 -32.24
CA LEU A 67 -4.44 -12.47 -33.59
C LEU A 67 -4.09 -11.15 -34.30
N SER A 68 -4.23 -9.99 -33.64
CA SER A 68 -3.78 -8.73 -34.23
C SER A 68 -2.31 -8.46 -33.91
N GLY A 69 -1.61 -7.77 -34.82
CA GLY A 69 -0.28 -7.21 -34.55
C GLY A 69 -0.30 -6.20 -33.39
N LEU A 70 0.85 -5.58 -33.09
CA LEU A 70 0.97 -4.59 -32.02
C LEU A 70 -0.12 -3.51 -32.13
N PRO A 71 -0.84 -3.20 -31.05
CA PRO A 71 -1.85 -2.14 -31.06
C PRO A 71 -1.19 -0.79 -31.38
N VAL A 72 -1.89 0.05 -32.14
CA VAL A 72 -1.41 1.39 -32.47
C VAL A 72 -1.58 2.27 -31.24
N PHE A 73 -0.47 2.60 -30.58
CA PHE A 73 -0.48 3.49 -29.41
C PHE A 73 -0.84 4.92 -29.86
N SER A 74 -1.83 5.52 -29.20
CA SER A 74 -2.20 6.91 -29.45
C SER A 74 -1.12 7.87 -28.94
N GLN A 75 -1.11 9.11 -29.44
CA GLN A 75 -0.20 10.16 -28.96
C GLN A 75 -0.40 10.50 -27.47
N HIS A 76 -1.52 10.08 -26.87
CA HIS A 76 -1.82 10.28 -25.45
C HIS A 76 -1.19 9.21 -24.54
N PHE A 77 -0.61 8.14 -25.10
CA PHE A 77 0.00 7.06 -24.33
C PHE A 77 0.98 7.53 -23.23
N PRO A 78 1.94 8.44 -23.50
CA PRO A 78 2.88 8.89 -22.46
C PRO A 78 2.18 9.64 -21.32
N THR A 79 1.18 10.47 -21.64
CA THR A 79 0.44 11.27 -20.65
C THR A 79 -0.40 10.39 -19.74
N VAL A 80 -1.03 9.35 -20.28
CA VAL A 80 -1.84 8.43 -19.48
C VAL A 80 -0.95 7.55 -18.59
N VAL A 81 0.20 7.08 -19.09
CA VAL A 81 1.17 6.33 -18.27
C VAL A 81 1.70 7.17 -17.10
N LEU A 82 2.03 8.44 -17.36
CA LEU A 82 2.45 9.36 -16.30
C LEU A 82 1.33 9.63 -15.29
N GLY A 83 0.09 9.80 -15.75
CA GLY A 83 -1.06 9.98 -14.86
C GLY A 83 -1.31 8.76 -13.96
N LEU A 84 -1.11 7.54 -14.48
CA LEU A 84 -1.18 6.31 -13.68
C LEU A 84 -0.09 6.25 -12.61
N LEU A 85 1.14 6.65 -12.96
CA LEU A 85 2.24 6.71 -12.01
C LEU A 85 1.95 7.71 -10.88
N ASP A 86 1.45 8.90 -11.22
CA ASP A 86 1.07 9.93 -10.26
C ASP A 86 -0.02 9.44 -9.31
N GLU A 87 -1.04 8.75 -9.84
CA GLU A 87 -2.12 8.20 -9.03
C GLU A 87 -1.62 7.08 -8.11
N MET A 88 -0.76 6.19 -8.60
CA MET A 88 -0.13 5.15 -7.79
C MET A 88 0.71 5.76 -6.65
N LEU A 89 1.51 6.78 -6.95
CA LEU A 89 2.35 7.44 -5.96
C LEU A 89 1.51 8.19 -4.92
N TYR A 90 0.49 8.92 -5.35
CA TYR A 90 -0.45 9.59 -4.47
C TYR A 90 -1.15 8.60 -3.53
N SER A 91 -1.64 7.49 -4.08
CA SER A 91 -2.32 6.43 -3.34
C SER A 91 -1.40 5.82 -2.28
N ALA A 92 -0.16 5.47 -2.65
CA ALA A 92 0.84 4.94 -1.72
C ALA A 92 1.18 5.92 -0.58
N ILE A 93 1.40 7.20 -0.89
CA ILE A 93 1.70 8.22 0.12
C ILE A 93 0.51 8.40 1.05
N SER A 94 -0.71 8.50 0.51
CA SER A 94 -1.94 8.66 1.30
C SER A 94 -2.19 7.49 2.25
N LEU A 95 -1.79 6.28 1.85
CA LEU A 95 -1.90 5.07 2.65
C LEU A 95 -0.88 5.08 3.81
N ALA A 96 0.37 5.49 3.54
CA ALA A 96 1.43 5.49 4.54
C ALA A 96 1.33 6.66 5.54
N LEU A 97 0.89 7.84 5.09
CA LEU A 97 0.87 9.09 5.87
C LEU A 97 0.29 8.98 7.30
N PRO A 98 -0.94 8.44 7.52
CA PRO A 98 -1.54 8.44 8.85
C PRO A 98 -0.74 7.59 9.85
N MET A 99 -0.22 6.46 9.40
CA MET A 99 0.53 5.55 10.25
C MET A 99 1.94 6.11 10.53
N LEU A 100 2.61 6.67 9.51
CA LEU A 100 3.91 7.33 9.67
C LEU A 100 3.83 8.50 10.66
N LEU A 101 2.79 9.34 10.56
CA LEU A 101 2.58 10.48 11.46
C LEU A 101 2.33 10.02 12.90
N ALA A 102 1.51 8.99 13.10
CA ALA A 102 1.24 8.45 14.42
C ALA A 102 2.51 7.87 15.07
N MET A 103 3.35 7.16 14.31
CA MET A 103 4.63 6.65 14.81
C MET A 103 5.60 7.80 15.12
N LEU A 104 5.69 8.80 14.25
CA LEU A 104 6.53 9.98 14.47
C LEU A 104 6.13 10.75 15.74
N LEU A 105 4.82 10.94 15.96
CA LEU A 105 4.31 11.57 17.19
C LEU A 105 4.63 10.73 18.42
N SER A 106 4.55 9.40 18.33
CA SER A 106 4.96 8.50 19.40
C SER A 106 6.45 8.66 19.73
N ASP A 107 7.31 8.77 18.73
CA ASP A 107 8.76 8.97 18.93
C ASP A 107 9.07 10.31 19.59
N ILE A 108 8.39 11.38 19.18
CA ILE A 108 8.51 12.69 19.79
C ILE A 108 8.05 12.64 21.26
N ALA A 109 6.93 11.98 21.54
CA ALA A 109 6.42 11.82 22.90
C ALA A 109 7.42 11.05 23.79
N LEU A 110 7.96 9.93 23.31
CA LEU A 110 8.97 9.17 24.03
C LEU A 110 10.25 9.97 24.25
N SER A 111 10.69 10.76 23.26
CA SER A 111 11.86 11.64 23.37
C SER A 111 11.67 12.75 24.42
N ILE A 112 10.46 13.29 24.55
CA ILE A 112 10.15 14.26 25.61
C ILE A 112 10.17 13.58 26.98
N VAL A 113 9.61 12.37 27.09
CA VAL A 113 9.57 11.61 28.35
C VAL A 113 10.97 11.20 28.79
N SER A 114 11.85 10.78 27.89
CA SER A 114 13.24 10.42 28.22
C SER A 114 14.02 11.61 28.78
N ARG A 115 13.73 12.83 28.31
CA ARG A 115 14.29 14.07 28.87
C ARG A 115 13.68 14.46 30.22
N ALA A 116 12.41 14.19 30.45
CA ALA A 116 11.70 14.56 31.68
C ALA A 116 11.99 13.62 32.86
N ALA A 117 12.26 12.34 32.59
CA ALA A 117 12.55 11.34 33.62
C ALA A 117 13.79 10.51 33.25
N PRO A 118 15.01 11.09 33.33
CA PRO A 118 16.26 10.40 32.97
C PRO A 118 16.61 9.22 33.89
N SER A 119 15.94 9.10 35.05
CA SER A 119 16.08 7.95 35.96
C SER A 119 15.34 6.70 35.48
N LEU A 120 14.33 6.86 34.62
CA LEU A 120 13.74 5.76 33.89
C LEU A 120 14.65 5.50 32.69
N ARG A 121 15.19 4.29 32.55
CA ARG A 121 15.91 3.86 31.34
C ARG A 121 14.87 3.70 30.22
N VAL A 122 14.30 4.81 29.77
CA VAL A 122 13.20 4.85 28.80
C VAL A 122 13.61 4.13 27.52
N ASP A 123 14.89 4.17 27.14
CA ASP A 123 15.43 3.46 25.98
C ASP A 123 15.30 1.93 26.08
N ASP A 124 15.40 1.35 27.28
CA ASP A 124 15.22 -0.11 27.49
C ASP A 124 13.74 -0.53 27.39
N HIS A 125 12.80 0.37 27.70
CA HIS A 125 11.35 0.11 27.70
C HIS A 125 10.60 0.73 26.51
N ALA A 126 11.30 1.52 25.68
CA ALA A 126 10.75 2.26 24.54
C ALA A 126 10.12 1.32 23.50
N MET A 127 10.71 0.15 23.30
CA MET A 127 10.21 -0.85 22.34
C MET A 127 8.81 -1.37 22.73
N GLY A 128 8.57 -1.59 24.03
CA GLY A 128 7.26 -2.02 24.53
C GLY A 128 6.20 -0.94 24.37
N ALA A 129 6.53 0.30 24.73
CA ALA A 129 5.61 1.44 24.57
C ALA A 129 5.26 1.70 23.09
N ARG A 130 6.25 1.65 22.19
CA ARG A 130 6.05 1.79 20.74
C ARG A 130 5.14 0.70 20.18
N ASN A 131 5.28 -0.56 20.62
CA ASN A 131 4.40 -1.64 20.18
C ASN A 131 2.95 -1.45 20.64
N ILE A 132 2.71 -0.95 21.87
CA ILE A 132 1.35 -0.67 22.35
C ILE A 132 0.69 0.42 21.50
N VAL A 133 1.40 1.51 21.23
CA VAL A 133 0.91 2.59 20.36
C VAL A 133 0.65 2.05 18.96
N PHE A 134 1.55 1.22 18.43
CA PHE A 134 1.39 0.58 17.13
C PHE A 134 0.11 -0.26 17.05
N PHE A 135 -0.16 -1.16 18.00
CA PHE A 135 -1.38 -1.98 17.97
C PHE A 135 -2.66 -1.14 18.12
N PHE A 136 -2.61 -0.06 18.91
CA PHE A 136 -3.74 0.87 19.04
C PHE A 136 -4.01 1.59 17.71
N VAL A 137 -2.97 2.14 17.08
CA VAL A 137 -3.07 2.81 15.77
C VAL A 137 -3.46 1.83 14.68
N LEU A 138 -2.93 0.60 14.70
CA LEU A 138 -3.24 -0.48 13.77
C LEU A 138 -4.74 -0.80 13.77
N THR A 139 -5.37 -0.81 14.96
CA THR A 139 -6.82 -1.06 15.09
C THR A 139 -7.64 0.03 14.39
N LEU A 140 -7.26 1.30 14.56
CA LEU A 140 -7.88 2.41 13.85
C LEU A 140 -7.59 2.35 12.35
N TYR A 141 -6.38 1.94 11.99
CA TYR A 141 -5.90 1.81 10.62
C TYR A 141 -6.61 0.68 9.85
N THR A 142 -7.02 -0.42 10.50
CA THR A 142 -7.82 -1.48 9.85
C THR A 142 -9.14 -0.93 9.28
N SER A 143 -9.79 0.00 9.99
CA SER A 143 -11.01 0.65 9.50
C SER A 143 -10.74 1.51 8.27
N TYR A 144 -9.62 2.25 8.27
CA TYR A 144 -9.17 3.02 7.12
C TYR A 144 -8.80 2.13 5.92
N LEU A 145 -8.09 1.04 6.15
CA LEU A 145 -7.73 0.05 5.12
C LEU A 145 -8.97 -0.53 4.44
N CYS A 146 -10.01 -0.88 5.19
CA CYS A 146 -11.25 -1.40 4.60
C CYS A 146 -11.90 -0.38 3.66
N LEU A 147 -11.92 0.91 4.03
CA LEU A 147 -12.44 1.97 3.16
C LEU A 147 -11.56 2.15 1.92
N PHE A 148 -10.24 2.13 2.10
CA PHE A 148 -9.27 2.30 1.02
C PHE A 148 -9.38 1.17 -0.02
N VAL A 149 -9.35 -0.10 0.40
CA VAL A 149 -9.47 -1.23 -0.54
C VAL A 149 -10.80 -1.20 -1.29
N ARG A 150 -11.88 -0.78 -0.62
CA ARG A 150 -13.19 -0.62 -1.26
C ARG A 150 -13.20 0.47 -2.33
N GLN A 151 -12.50 1.59 -2.09
CA GLN A 151 -12.32 2.65 -3.08
C GLN A 151 -11.43 2.20 -4.24
N ASP A 152 -10.37 1.44 -3.95
CA ASP A 152 -9.41 0.96 -4.96
C ASP A 152 -10.09 -0.02 -5.94
N VAL A 153 -10.89 -0.97 -5.42
CA VAL A 153 -11.69 -1.87 -6.26
C VAL A 153 -12.67 -1.11 -7.15
N ALA A 154 -13.25 0.00 -6.65
CA ALA A 154 -14.14 0.84 -7.42
C ALA A 154 -13.43 1.66 -8.53
N ARG A 155 -12.10 1.80 -8.49
CA ARG A 155 -11.31 2.52 -9.50
C ARG A 155 -10.85 1.64 -10.67
N ILE A 156 -10.89 0.33 -10.54
CA ILE A 156 -10.50 -0.61 -11.61
C ILE A 156 -11.22 -0.34 -12.95
N PRO A 157 -12.52 0.00 -12.99
CA PRO A 157 -13.20 0.36 -14.24
C PRO A 157 -12.65 1.63 -14.90
N ALA A 158 -12.28 2.65 -14.11
CA ALA A 158 -11.72 3.90 -14.61
C ALA A 158 -10.32 3.71 -15.21
N PHE A 159 -9.51 2.82 -14.63
CA PHE A 159 -8.24 2.39 -15.21
C PHE A 159 -8.42 1.77 -16.60
N PHE A 160 -9.48 0.99 -16.80
CA PHE A 160 -9.80 0.41 -18.10
C PHE A 160 -10.22 1.45 -19.13
N GLU A 161 -10.96 2.46 -18.72
CA GLU A 161 -11.30 3.60 -19.58
C GLU A 161 -10.05 4.36 -20.02
N ALA A 162 -9.08 4.55 -19.11
CA ALA A 162 -7.78 5.11 -19.43
C ALA A 162 -6.98 4.27 -20.45
N LEU A 163 -7.03 2.93 -20.32
CA LEU A 163 -6.44 2.02 -21.31
C LEU A 163 -7.12 2.10 -22.68
N ARG A 164 -8.45 2.24 -22.73
CA ARG A 164 -9.19 2.46 -23.99
C ARG A 164 -8.74 3.74 -24.70
N LEU A 165 -8.53 4.82 -23.94
CA LEU A 165 -8.00 6.09 -24.46
C LEU A 165 -6.56 5.98 -24.99
N MET A 166 -5.73 5.10 -24.41
CA MET A 166 -4.38 4.83 -24.91
C MET A 166 -4.38 4.11 -26.27
N VAL A 167 -5.34 3.21 -26.50
CA VAL A 167 -5.46 2.40 -27.74
C VAL A 167 -6.22 3.14 -28.84
N GLY A 168 -6.80 4.31 -28.55
CA GLY A 168 -7.46 5.17 -29.54
C GLY A 168 -8.87 4.71 -29.95
N GLN A 169 -9.50 3.83 -29.16
CA GLN A 169 -10.91 3.48 -29.33
C GLN A 169 -11.80 4.51 -28.58
N PRO A 170 -12.73 5.20 -29.26
CA PRO A 170 -13.66 6.11 -28.59
C PRO A 170 -14.64 5.33 -27.68
N PRO A 171 -15.17 5.98 -26.61
CA PRO A 171 -16.15 5.36 -25.72
C PRO A 171 -17.43 5.01 -26.51
N ALA A 172 -17.95 3.81 -26.30
CA ALA A 172 -19.23 3.35 -26.83
C ALA A 172 -20.39 3.86 -25.96
#